data_AF-A0AA86AJK8-F1
#
_entry.id   AF-A0AA86AJK8-F1
#
_cell.length_a   1.000
_cell.length_b   1.000
_cell.length_c   1.000
_cell.angle_alpha   90.00
_cell.angle_beta   90.00
_cell.angle_gamma   90.00
#
_symmetry.space_group_name_H-M   'P 1'
#
loop_
_entity.id
_entity.type
_entity.pdbx_description
1 polymer ?
#
loop_
_entity_poly.entity_id
_entity_poly.type
_entity_poly.pdbx_seq_one_letter_code
_entity_poly.pdbx_strand_id
1 'polypeptide(L)'
;MVKKALIFTLVISFLDAKTGVYEKNCLPCHEDMAVKIDKFFYRYLLKYSSEMEVKNAMTKYLKNPKAENSILVDGLINRFGVKKKTTLSDTELQEALDTYWLKYQVFNKLK
;
A
#
# COMPACT_ATOMS: atom_id res chain seq x y z
N MET A 1 -1.89 27.12 35.70
CA MET A 1 -1.90 27.27 34.22
C MET A 1 -1.02 26.25 33.52
N VAL A 2 0.13 25.85 34.10
CA VAL A 2 1.02 24.80 33.56
C VAL A 2 0.36 23.42 33.41
N LYS A 3 -0.46 23.00 34.39
CA LYS A 3 -1.19 21.72 34.33
C LYS A 3 -2.17 21.62 33.17
N LYS A 4 -2.81 22.73 32.75
CA LYS A 4 -3.72 22.75 31.59
C LYS A 4 -2.96 22.73 30.27
N ALA A 5 -1.79 23.36 30.21
CA ALA A 5 -0.92 23.31 29.04
C ALA A 5 -0.37 21.90 28.79
N LEU A 6 0.02 21.18 29.86
CA LEU A 6 0.54 19.82 29.78
C LEU A 6 -0.49 18.78 29.28
N ILE A 7 -1.76 18.98 29.63
CA ILE A 7 -2.88 18.16 29.14
C ILE A 7 -3.13 18.42 27.65
N PHE A 8 -2.98 19.67 27.20
CA PHE A 8 -3.19 20.03 25.79
C PHE A 8 -2.09 19.47 24.88
N THR A 9 -0.83 19.44 25.33
CA THR A 9 0.26 18.79 24.57
C THR A 9 0.09 17.27 24.49
N LEU A 10 -0.46 16.62 25.51
CA LEU A 10 -0.65 15.17 25.51
C LEU A 10 -1.68 14.69 24.48
N VAL A 11 -2.70 15.51 24.20
CA VAL A 11 -3.79 15.15 23.26
C VAL A 11 -3.36 15.25 21.79
N ILE A 12 -2.43 16.17 21.47
CA ILE A 12 -1.95 16.37 20.09
C ILE A 12 -1.07 15.18 19.64
N SER A 13 -0.39 14.51 20.57
CA SER A 13 0.50 13.38 20.28
C SER A 13 -0.23 12.11 19.80
N PHE A 14 -1.56 12.04 19.90
CA PHE A 14 -2.35 10.87 19.48
C PHE A 14 -3.02 11.02 18.11
N LEU A 15 -2.76 12.10 17.38
CA LEU A 15 -3.40 12.38 16.08
C LEU A 15 -2.74 11.72 14.86
N ASP A 16 -1.82 10.76 15.04
CA ASP A 16 -1.35 9.87 13.96
C ASP A 16 -2.37 8.76 13.64
N ALA A 17 -3.65 9.13 13.55
CA ALA A 17 -4.67 8.24 13.04
C ALA A 17 -4.38 8.02 11.55
N LYS A 18 -3.99 6.78 11.22
CA LYS A 18 -3.86 6.25 9.86
C LYS A 18 -5.21 6.38 9.12
N THR A 19 -5.47 7.53 8.51
CA THR A 19 -6.81 7.93 8.04
C THR A 19 -7.00 7.88 6.52
N GLY A 20 -5.93 7.77 5.74
CA GLY A 20 -5.97 7.73 4.27
C GLY A 20 -6.61 6.46 3.71
N VAL A 21 -7.00 6.51 2.43
CA VAL A 21 -7.58 5.34 1.73
C VAL A 21 -6.60 4.16 1.75
N TYR A 22 -5.30 4.42 1.53
CA TYR A 22 -4.25 3.41 1.60
C TYR A 22 -4.17 2.76 2.99
N GLU A 23 -4.07 3.57 4.03
CA GLU A 23 -3.99 3.13 5.43
C GLU A 23 -5.17 2.24 5.82
N LYS A 24 -6.39 2.64 5.44
CA LYS A 24 -7.62 1.94 5.80
C LYS A 24 -7.84 0.65 5.03
N ASN A 25 -7.38 0.57 3.77
CA ASN A 25 -7.77 -0.52 2.86
C ASN A 25 -6.62 -1.47 2.51
N CYS A 26 -5.37 -1.05 2.67
CA CYS A 26 -4.20 -1.85 2.33
C CYS A 26 -3.55 -2.43 3.59
N LEU A 27 -3.30 -1.59 4.59
CA LEU A 27 -2.53 -2.00 5.76
C LEU A 27 -3.16 -3.05 6.68
N PRO A 28 -4.50 -3.10 6.90
CA PRO A 28 -5.07 -4.03 7.88
C PRO A 28 -4.72 -5.49 7.61
N CYS A 29 -4.62 -5.88 6.33
CA CYS A 29 -4.18 -7.23 5.99
C CYS A 29 -2.64 -7.35 5.97
N HIS A 30 -1.93 -6.30 5.57
CA HIS A 30 -0.51 -6.36 5.29
C HIS A 30 0.40 -6.15 6.51
N GLU A 31 -0.11 -5.57 7.60
CA GLU A 31 0.66 -5.36 8.83
C GLU A 31 0.98 -6.69 9.53
N ASP A 32 0.03 -7.63 9.52
CA ASP A 32 0.16 -8.95 10.16
C ASP A 32 0.82 -10.01 9.27
N MET A 33 1.10 -9.68 8.01
CA MET A 33 1.77 -10.61 7.10
C MET A 33 3.27 -10.73 7.41
N ALA A 34 3.78 -11.95 7.22
CA ALA A 34 5.22 -12.23 7.25
C ALA A 34 5.96 -11.47 6.13
N VAL A 35 5.34 -11.34 4.97
CA VAL A 35 5.86 -10.52 3.86
C VAL A 35 5.24 -9.15 3.92
N LYS A 36 6.06 -8.14 4.21
CA LYS A 36 5.64 -6.74 4.29
C LYS A 36 5.28 -6.18 2.92
N ILE A 37 4.37 -5.20 2.92
CA ILE A 37 3.78 -4.67 1.70
C ILE A 37 4.80 -4.00 0.77
N ASP A 38 5.89 -3.45 1.30
CA ASP A 38 7.02 -2.89 0.53
C ASP A 38 7.65 -3.92 -0.41
N LYS A 39 7.68 -5.21 -0.03
CA LYS A 39 8.27 -6.26 -0.87
C LYS A 39 7.47 -6.49 -2.14
N PHE A 40 6.15 -6.33 -2.11
CA PHE A 40 5.34 -6.37 -3.33
C PHE A 40 5.62 -5.14 -4.20
N PHE A 41 5.75 -3.95 -3.60
CA PHE A 41 6.09 -2.72 -4.31
C PHE A 41 7.36 -2.90 -5.14
N TYR A 42 8.45 -3.39 -4.52
CA TYR A 42 9.71 -3.57 -5.22
C TYR A 42 9.63 -4.59 -6.34
N ARG A 43 8.83 -5.65 -6.21
CA ARG A 43 8.60 -6.60 -7.32
C ARG A 43 7.90 -5.93 -8.50
N TYR A 44 6.89 -5.09 -8.25
CA TYR A 44 6.24 -4.31 -9.30
C TYR A 44 7.22 -3.31 -9.94
N LEU A 45 7.98 -2.58 -9.12
CA LEU A 45 8.97 -1.61 -9.61
C LEU A 45 10.02 -2.28 -10.49
N LEU A 46 10.54 -3.44 -10.08
CA LEU A 46 11.51 -4.22 -10.87
C LEU A 46 10.94 -4.71 -12.21
N LYS A 47 9.64 -5.01 -12.27
CA LYS A 47 9.00 -5.53 -13.50
C LYS A 47 8.58 -4.43 -14.49
N TYR A 48 8.15 -3.28 -13.98
CA TYR A 48 7.47 -2.25 -14.78
C TYR A 48 8.23 -0.91 -14.87
N SER A 49 9.28 -0.71 -14.06
CA SER A 49 10.30 0.35 -14.15
C SER A 49 9.85 1.82 -14.08
N SER A 50 8.54 2.12 -14.16
CA SER A 50 8.01 3.49 -14.08
C SER A 50 6.78 3.57 -13.18
N GLU A 51 6.51 4.75 -12.64
CA GLU A 51 5.33 5.03 -11.82
C GLU A 51 4.03 4.66 -12.54
N MET A 52 3.90 5.12 -13.78
CA MET A 52 2.71 4.91 -14.60
C MET A 52 2.46 3.42 -14.83
N GLU A 53 3.48 2.66 -15.24
CA GLU A 53 3.32 1.23 -15.53
C GLU A 53 3.09 0.41 -14.26
N VAL A 54 3.74 0.77 -13.14
CA VAL A 54 3.49 0.15 -11.83
C VAL A 54 2.03 0.36 -11.41
N LYS A 55 1.53 1.59 -11.43
CA LYS A 55 0.15 1.89 -11.05
C LYS A 55 -0.85 1.23 -12.01
N ASN A 56 -0.60 1.25 -13.31
CA ASN A 56 -1.43 0.57 -14.31
C ASN A 56 -1.53 -0.94 -14.07
N ALA A 57 -0.39 -1.59 -13.81
CA ALA A 57 -0.35 -3.02 -13.53
C ALA A 57 -1.08 -3.36 -12.22
N MET A 58 -0.83 -2.59 -11.15
CA MET A 58 -1.52 -2.76 -9.86
C MET A 58 -3.02 -2.55 -10.00
N THR A 59 -3.48 -1.51 -10.70
CA THR A 59 -4.91 -1.24 -10.94
C THR A 59 -5.57 -2.40 -11.67
N LYS A 60 -4.96 -2.90 -12.75
CA LYS A 60 -5.47 -4.06 -13.50
C LYS A 60 -5.59 -5.30 -12.61
N TYR A 61 -4.54 -5.60 -11.84
CA TYR A 61 -4.54 -6.75 -10.92
C TYR A 61 -5.59 -6.59 -9.81
N LEU A 62 -5.66 -5.43 -9.14
CA LEU A 62 -6.58 -5.21 -8.02
C LEU A 62 -8.06 -5.23 -8.45
N LYS A 63 -8.37 -4.79 -9.67
CA LYS A 63 -9.72 -4.84 -10.25
C LYS A 63 -10.13 -6.23 -10.74
N ASN A 64 -9.18 -7.04 -11.21
CA ASN A 64 -9.45 -8.39 -11.71
C ASN A 64 -8.28 -9.33 -11.39
N PRO A 65 -8.12 -9.74 -10.13
CA PRO A 65 -6.96 -10.49 -9.70
C PRO A 65 -7.07 -11.94 -10.17
N LYS A 66 -6.03 -12.39 -10.89
CA LYS A 66 -5.87 -13.75 -11.39
C LYS A 66 -4.42 -14.22 -11.15
N ALA A 67 -4.18 -15.52 -11.24
CA ALA A 67 -2.83 -16.05 -11.14
C ALA A 67 -1.93 -15.51 -12.27
N GLU A 68 -2.44 -15.51 -13.51
CA GLU A 68 -1.74 -15.09 -14.73
C GLU A 68 -1.26 -13.62 -14.73
N ASN A 69 -1.95 -12.74 -14.00
CA ASN A 69 -1.63 -11.31 -13.92
C ASN A 69 -1.09 -10.89 -12.54
N SER A 70 -0.77 -11.85 -11.68
CA SER A 70 -0.15 -11.60 -10.37
C SER A 70 1.33 -11.24 -10.51
N ILE A 71 1.84 -10.49 -9.51
CA ILE A 71 3.29 -10.27 -9.36
C ILE A 71 3.99 -11.42 -8.61
N LEU A 72 3.20 -12.33 -8.04
CA LEU A 72 3.69 -13.50 -7.34
C LEU A 72 4.04 -14.60 -8.35
N VAL A 73 5.07 -15.37 -8.02
CA VAL A 73 5.40 -16.61 -8.74
C VAL A 73 4.46 -17.74 -8.32
N ASP A 74 4.29 -18.75 -9.15
CA ASP A 74 3.33 -19.85 -8.96
C ASP A 74 3.42 -20.51 -7.58
N GLY A 75 4.63 -20.74 -7.07
CA GLY A 75 4.82 -21.32 -5.72
C GLY A 75 4.23 -20.47 -4.59
N LEU A 76 4.26 -19.14 -4.72
CA LEU A 76 3.65 -18.23 -3.75
C LEU A 76 2.13 -18.13 -3.96
N ILE A 77 1.66 -18.18 -5.21
CA ILE A 77 0.22 -18.22 -5.52
C ILE A 77 -0.41 -19.50 -4.94
N ASN A 78 0.25 -20.66 -5.08
CA ASN A 78 -0.25 -21.92 -4.53
C ASN A 78 -0.32 -21.90 -2.99
N ARG A 79 0.55 -21.13 -2.33
CA ARG A 79 0.59 -21.03 -0.87
C ARG A 79 -0.39 -20.00 -0.30
N PHE A 80 -0.48 -18.83 -0.93
CA PHE A 80 -1.23 -17.68 -0.39
C PHE A 80 -2.53 -17.40 -1.14
N GLY A 81 -2.73 -18.05 -2.28
CA GLY A 81 -3.83 -17.78 -3.19
C GLY A 81 -3.66 -16.47 -3.95
N VAL A 82 -4.73 -16.12 -4.66
CA VAL A 82 -4.89 -14.85 -5.36
C VAL A 82 -5.71 -13.90 -4.50
N LYS A 83 -5.41 -12.60 -4.54
CA LYS A 83 -6.14 -11.59 -3.77
C LYS A 83 -7.62 -11.55 -4.21
N LYS A 84 -8.52 -11.21 -3.29
CA LYS A 84 -9.90 -10.85 -3.64
C LYS A 84 -9.94 -9.52 -4.43
N LYS A 85 -10.87 -9.40 -5.37
CA LYS A 85 -11.14 -8.17 -6.13
C LYS A 85 -11.37 -6.98 -5.19
N THR A 86 -10.81 -5.82 -5.55
CA THR A 86 -11.01 -4.58 -4.80
C THR A 86 -12.47 -4.11 -4.82
N THR A 87 -12.90 -3.51 -3.71
CA THR A 87 -14.20 -2.84 -3.58
C THR A 87 -14.09 -1.32 -3.69
N LEU A 88 -12.87 -0.78 -3.80
CA LEU A 88 -12.62 0.65 -3.95
C LEU A 88 -13.15 1.15 -5.29
N SER A 89 -13.66 2.37 -5.29
CA SER A 89 -13.90 3.14 -6.51
C SER A 89 -12.59 3.44 -7.23
N ASP A 90 -12.68 3.85 -8.49
CA ASP A 90 -11.52 4.17 -9.30
C ASP A 90 -10.67 5.30 -8.70
N THR A 91 -11.33 6.33 -8.16
CA THR A 91 -10.68 7.46 -7.49
C THR A 91 -9.97 7.02 -6.22
N GLU A 92 -10.63 6.24 -5.36
CA GLU A 92 -10.03 5.72 -4.13
C GLU A 92 -8.85 4.80 -4.42
N LEU A 93 -8.97 3.95 -5.44
CA LEU A 93 -7.89 3.07 -5.85
C LEU A 93 -6.68 3.87 -6.33
N GLN A 94 -6.91 4.91 -7.14
CA GLN A 94 -5.83 5.79 -7.60
C GLN A 94 -5.15 6.49 -6.42
N GLU A 95 -5.92 7.08 -5.49
CA GLU A 95 -5.39 7.74 -4.29
C GLU A 95 -4.55 6.78 -3.43
N ALA A 96 -5.01 5.55 -3.26
CA ALA A 96 -4.29 4.53 -2.51
C ALA A 96 -2.95 4.17 -3.16
N LEU A 97 -2.93 4.03 -4.50
CA LEU A 97 -1.72 3.73 -5.26
C LEU A 97 -0.74 4.89 -5.32
N ASP A 98 -1.24 6.14 -5.36
CA ASP A 98 -0.42 7.35 -5.27
C ASP A 98 0.28 7.41 -3.91
N THR A 99 -0.47 7.22 -2.83
CA THR A 99 0.08 7.15 -1.46
C THR A 99 1.12 6.03 -1.33
N TYR A 100 0.81 4.85 -1.87
CA TYR A 100 1.72 3.69 -1.85
C TYR A 100 3.02 3.97 -2.61
N TRP A 101 2.95 4.60 -3.78
CA TRP A 101 4.11 5.00 -4.57
C TRP A 101 4.99 5.99 -3.81
N LEU A 102 4.41 7.09 -3.30
CA LEU A 102 5.14 8.12 -2.57
C LEU A 102 5.89 7.55 -1.35
N LYS A 103 5.29 6.57 -0.67
CA LYS A 103 5.88 5.92 0.52
C LYS A 103 7.12 5.07 0.20
N TYR A 104 7.08 4.30 -0.89
CA TYR A 104 8.08 3.27 -1.17
C TYR A 104 9.00 3.56 -2.35
N GLN A 105 8.72 4.55 -3.19
CA GLN A 105 9.61 4.93 -4.28
C GLN A 105 11.04 5.17 -3.78
N VAL A 106 12.00 4.84 -4.65
CA VAL A 106 13.44 4.88 -4.35
C VAL A 106 14.16 6.05 -5.01
N PHE A 107 13.54 6.71 -5.99
CA PHE A 107 14.18 7.78 -6.76
C PHE A 107 14.67 8.95 -5.87
N ASN A 108 13.90 9.33 -4.86
CA ASN A 108 14.29 10.38 -3.90
C ASN A 108 15.25 9.89 -2.80
N LYS A 109 15.64 8.61 -2.81
CA LYS A 109 16.46 7.96 -1.79
C LYS A 109 17.85 7.56 -2.31
N LEU A 110 18.06 7.59 -3.63
CA LEU A 110 19.35 7.37 -4.25
C LEU A 110 20.08 8.73 -4.32
N LYS A 111 21.17 8.86 -3.56
CA LYS A 111 22.09 10.01 -3.60
C LYS A 111 23.35 9.62 -4.34
#